data_AF-A0AA42N0K4-F1
#
_entry.id   AF-A0AA42N0K4-F1
#
_cell.length_a   1.000
_cell.length_b   1.000
_cell.length_c   1.000
_cell.angle_alpha   90.00
_cell.angle_beta   90.00
_cell.angle_gamma   90.00
#
_symmetry.space_group_name_H-M   'P 1'
#
loop_
_entity.id
_entity.type
_entity.pdbx_description
1 polymer ?
#
loop_
_entity_poly.entity_id
_entity_poly.type
_entity_poly.pdbx_seq_one_letter_code
_entity_poly.pdbx_strand_id
1 'polypeptide(L)'
;MPGLLFGFVSTHAVAEVIDPERHIVKNGYHSVKMGDDGKTRFYSFTERAASPRISALENEIAKLPKHVEVQKMCDFMRGATKAKLIEQRGVAIDVAVTNYGYSGSTVVCVLKYMHESNVGTQLIYNKKGAAGMYMVFVTD
;
A
#
# COMPACT_ATOMS: atom_id res chain seq x y z
N MET A 1 -44.14 -18.44 -25.85
CA MET A 1 -43.08 -18.77 -24.87
C MET A 1 -41.96 -19.49 -25.61
N PRO A 2 -40.76 -18.91 -25.63
CA PRO A 2 -39.67 -19.45 -24.81
C PRO A 2 -38.90 -18.34 -24.07
N GLY A 3 -38.54 -18.63 -22.81
CA GLY A 3 -37.78 -17.75 -21.95
C GLY A 3 -36.29 -17.81 -22.24
N LEU A 4 -35.67 -16.65 -22.46
CA LEU A 4 -34.22 -16.49 -22.43
C LEU A 4 -33.77 -16.41 -20.96
N LEU A 5 -33.04 -17.43 -20.52
CA LEU A 5 -32.22 -17.35 -19.31
C LEU A 5 -30.96 -16.54 -19.64
N PHE A 6 -30.92 -15.29 -19.18
CA PHE A 6 -29.68 -14.52 -19.13
C PHE A 6 -28.82 -15.06 -17.99
N GLY A 7 -27.80 -15.84 -18.32
CA GLY A 7 -26.74 -16.21 -17.39
C GLY A 7 -25.97 -14.96 -16.98
N PHE A 8 -26.07 -14.57 -15.71
CA PHE A 8 -25.19 -13.57 -15.12
C PHE A 8 -23.78 -14.16 -15.06
N VAL A 9 -22.93 -13.78 -16.01
CA VAL A 9 -21.48 -13.98 -15.89
C VAL A 9 -21.02 -13.04 -14.78
N SER A 10 -20.81 -13.58 -13.57
CA SER A 10 -20.10 -12.87 -12.50
C SER A 10 -18.66 -12.68 -12.95
N THR A 11 -18.40 -11.56 -13.62
CA THR A 11 -17.06 -10.99 -13.70
C THR A 11 -16.62 -10.72 -12.27
N HIS A 12 -15.77 -11.60 -11.75
CA HIS A 12 -15.02 -11.34 -10.54
C HIS A 12 -14.11 -10.16 -10.89
N ALA A 13 -14.60 -8.95 -10.65
CA ALA A 13 -13.77 -7.76 -10.65
C ALA A 13 -12.72 -8.00 -9.57
N VAL A 14 -11.57 -8.52 -9.99
CA VAL A 14 -10.40 -8.65 -9.12
C VAL A 14 -10.12 -7.25 -8.65
N ALA A 15 -10.25 -7.04 -7.34
CA ALA A 15 -9.99 -5.76 -6.70
C ALA A 15 -8.73 -5.12 -7.32
N GLU A 16 -8.89 -3.98 -7.97
CA GLU A 16 -7.79 -3.32 -8.69
C GLU A 16 -6.86 -2.67 -7.65
N VAL A 17 -5.92 -3.46 -7.15
CA VAL A 17 -4.83 -2.99 -6.31
C VAL A 17 -3.97 -2.04 -7.14
N ILE A 18 -3.59 -0.90 -6.54
CA ILE A 18 -2.68 0.05 -7.19
C ILE A 18 -1.39 -0.69 -7.57
N ASP A 19 -1.09 -0.77 -8.86
CA ASP A 19 0.23 -1.21 -9.35
C ASP A 19 1.22 -0.04 -9.19
N PRO A 20 2.18 -0.12 -8.25
CA PRO A 20 3.05 1.00 -7.92
C PRO A 20 3.93 1.44 -9.08
N GLU A 21 4.38 0.48 -9.90
CA GLU A 21 5.24 0.75 -11.04
C GLU A 21 4.46 1.49 -12.12
N ARG A 22 3.28 0.98 -12.49
CA ARG A 22 2.41 1.67 -13.47
C ARG A 22 1.99 3.05 -12.98
N HIS A 23 1.67 3.18 -11.69
CA HIS A 23 1.28 4.44 -11.09
C HIS A 23 2.41 5.47 -11.16
N ILE A 24 3.64 5.10 -10.79
CA ILE A 24 4.81 5.98 -10.85
C ILE A 24 5.21 6.30 -12.30
N VAL A 25 5.12 5.34 -13.23
CA VAL A 25 5.39 5.61 -14.65
C VAL A 25 4.42 6.64 -15.22
N LYS A 26 3.15 6.59 -14.81
CA LYS A 26 2.12 7.53 -15.25
C LYS A 26 2.26 8.92 -14.61
N ASN A 27 2.50 8.98 -13.30
CA ASN A 27 2.39 10.23 -12.52
C ASN A 27 3.74 10.86 -12.16
N GLY A 28 4.85 10.17 -12.42
CA GLY A 28 6.17 10.52 -11.89
C GLY A 28 6.38 10.01 -10.46
N TYR A 29 7.56 10.30 -9.91
CA TYR A 29 7.91 10.00 -8.52
C TYR A 29 8.20 11.30 -7.75
N HIS A 30 7.90 11.30 -6.45
CA HIS A 30 8.26 12.39 -5.55
C HIS A 30 9.69 12.25 -5.01
N SER A 31 10.17 11.01 -4.88
CA SER A 31 11.54 10.75 -4.42
C SER A 31 12.11 9.49 -5.04
N VAL A 32 13.41 9.55 -5.34
CA VAL A 32 14.24 8.39 -5.65
C VAL A 32 15.38 8.33 -4.64
N LYS A 33 15.63 7.16 -4.06
CA LYS A 33 16.77 6.90 -3.18
C LYS A 33 17.55 5.68 -3.67
N MET A 34 18.85 5.69 -3.49
CA MET A 34 19.66 4.47 -3.67
C MET A 34 19.57 3.64 -2.40
N GLY A 35 19.40 2.33 -2.56
CA GLY A 35 19.50 1.37 -1.45
C GLY A 35 20.93 1.23 -0.95
N ASP A 36 21.08 0.63 0.22
CA ASP A 36 22.37 0.40 0.86
C ASP A 36 23.29 -0.52 0.04
N ASP A 37 22.71 -1.30 -0.88
CA ASP A 37 23.44 -2.11 -1.85
C ASP A 37 24.12 -1.30 -2.97
N GLY A 38 23.87 0.01 -3.03
CA GLY A 38 24.38 0.92 -4.06
C GLY A 38 23.83 0.65 -5.48
N LYS A 39 22.86 -0.26 -5.61
CA LYS A 39 22.37 -0.77 -6.90
C LYS A 39 20.86 -0.59 -7.06
N THR A 40 20.10 -0.90 -6.02
CA THR A 40 18.65 -0.88 -6.06
C THR A 40 18.15 0.55 -5.87
N ARG A 41 17.43 1.07 -6.87
CA ARG A 41 16.74 2.36 -6.74
C ARG A 41 15.37 2.15 -6.12
N PHE A 42 15.01 3.02 -5.18
CA PHE A 42 13.72 3.08 -4.52
C PHE A 42 12.97 4.31 -5.02
N TYR A 43 11.98 4.09 -5.86
CA TYR A 43 11.09 5.13 -6.38
C TYR A 43 9.86 5.21 -5.49
N SER A 44 9.47 6.42 -5.13
CA SER A 44 8.31 6.64 -4.27
C SER A 44 7.40 7.77 -4.73
N PHE A 45 6.11 7.55 -4.56
CA PHE A 45 5.06 8.53 -4.76
C PHE A 45 4.15 8.54 -3.54
N THR A 46 3.74 9.72 -3.10
CA THR A 46 2.86 9.88 -1.94
C THR A 46 1.63 10.66 -2.34
N GLU A 47 0.47 10.07 -2.12
CA GLU A 47 -0.85 10.62 -2.35
C GLU A 47 -1.52 10.90 -1.01
N ARG A 48 -2.15 12.06 -0.86
CA ARG A 48 -3.16 12.27 0.19
C ARG A 48 -4.55 11.97 -0.36
N ALA A 49 -5.34 11.23 0.41
CA ALA A 49 -6.67 10.81 0.04
C ALA A 49 -7.67 11.12 1.17
N ALA A 50 -8.92 11.45 0.80
CA ALA A 50 -9.98 11.61 1.78
C ALA A 50 -10.35 10.26 2.43
N SER A 51 -10.85 10.31 3.68
CA SER A 51 -11.19 9.11 4.47
C SER A 51 -12.07 8.09 3.73
N PRO A 52 -13.11 8.47 2.93
CA PRO A 52 -13.90 7.50 2.19
C PRO A 52 -13.07 6.65 1.20
N ARG A 53 -12.06 7.26 0.57
CA ARG A 53 -11.17 6.55 -0.35
C ARG A 53 -10.23 5.61 0.41
N ILE A 54 -9.69 6.05 1.55
CA ILE A 54 -8.88 5.19 2.42
C ILE A 54 -9.68 3.96 2.85
N SER A 55 -10.90 4.14 3.37
CA SER A 55 -11.75 3.04 3.82
C SER A 55 -12.10 2.08 2.68
N ALA A 56 -12.37 2.58 1.47
CA ALA A 56 -12.60 1.74 0.30
C ALA A 56 -11.36 0.89 -0.02
N LEU A 57 -10.16 1.48 -0.02
CA LEU A 57 -8.92 0.75 -0.27
C LEU A 57 -8.63 -0.28 0.83
N GLU A 58 -8.84 0.05 2.11
CA GLU A 58 -8.70 -0.91 3.22
C GLU A 58 -9.62 -2.12 3.04
N ASN A 59 -10.86 -1.91 2.63
CA ASN A 59 -11.84 -2.97 2.37
C ASN A 59 -11.40 -3.88 1.20
N GLU A 60 -10.81 -3.33 0.15
CA GLU A 60 -10.25 -4.13 -0.93
C GLU A 60 -9.01 -4.92 -0.48
N ILE A 61 -8.13 -4.31 0.30
CA ILE A 61 -6.93 -4.96 0.84
C ILE A 61 -7.32 -6.12 1.77
N ALA A 62 -8.42 -5.99 2.53
CA ALA A 62 -8.91 -7.05 3.40
C ALA A 62 -9.20 -8.35 2.65
N LYS A 63 -9.62 -8.27 1.39
CA LYS A 63 -9.94 -9.41 0.53
C LYS A 63 -8.72 -10.07 -0.11
N LEU A 64 -7.55 -9.42 -0.06
CA LEU A 64 -6.33 -9.95 -0.67
C LEU A 64 -5.82 -11.18 0.06
N PRO A 65 -5.21 -12.14 -0.67
CA PRO A 65 -4.55 -13.28 -0.04
C PRO A 65 -3.47 -12.82 0.93
N LYS A 66 -3.34 -13.55 2.03
CA LYS A 66 -2.38 -13.28 3.11
C LYS A 66 -1.26 -14.31 3.04
N HIS A 67 -0.03 -13.88 3.27
CA HIS A 67 1.12 -14.78 3.37
C HIS A 67 2.07 -14.28 4.47
N VAL A 68 2.68 -15.21 5.22
CA VAL A 68 3.54 -14.88 6.37
C VAL A 68 4.73 -13.99 5.99
N GLU A 69 5.34 -14.23 4.83
CA GLU A 69 6.45 -13.39 4.33
C GLU A 69 5.99 -11.95 3.99
N VAL A 70 4.73 -11.80 3.56
CA VAL A 70 4.14 -10.47 3.32
C VAL A 70 3.91 -9.76 4.66
N GLN A 71 3.46 -10.47 5.69
CA GLN A 71 3.33 -9.92 7.03
C GLN A 71 4.69 -9.43 7.57
N LYS A 72 5.74 -10.24 7.48
CA LYS A 72 7.10 -9.86 7.90
C LYS A 72 7.60 -8.61 7.16
N MET A 73 7.34 -8.52 5.86
CA MET A 73 7.65 -7.33 5.07
C MET A 73 6.87 -6.11 5.59
N CYS A 74 5.58 -6.25 5.88
CA CYS A 74 4.78 -5.16 6.44
C CYS A 74 5.23 -4.76 7.85
N ASP A 75 5.68 -5.69 8.69
CA ASP A 75 6.26 -5.40 10.00
C ASP A 75 7.58 -4.64 9.90
N PHE A 76 8.41 -4.96 8.89
CA PHE A 76 9.59 -4.18 8.56
C PHE A 76 9.21 -2.74 8.13
N MET A 77 8.24 -2.61 7.23
CA MET A 77 7.74 -1.29 6.78
C MET A 77 7.10 -0.47 7.91
N ARG A 78 6.44 -1.14 8.87
CA ARG A 78 5.96 -0.52 10.12
C ARG A 78 7.11 0.09 10.90
N GLY A 79 8.23 -0.62 11.07
CA GLY A 79 9.41 -0.12 11.75
C GLY A 79 9.98 1.15 11.09
N ALA A 80 10.15 1.10 9.76
CA ALA A 80 10.63 2.26 8.99
C ALA A 80 9.66 3.46 9.08
N THR A 81 8.35 3.20 9.00
CA THR A 81 7.31 4.25 9.12
C THR A 81 7.30 4.87 10.52
N LYS A 82 7.40 4.05 11.58
CA LYS A 82 7.51 4.52 12.97
C LYS A 82 8.71 5.43 13.15
N ALA A 83 9.90 5.02 12.69
CA ALA A 83 11.12 5.82 12.79
C ALA A 83 10.95 7.19 12.09
N LYS A 84 10.43 7.19 10.85
CA LYS A 84 10.19 8.42 10.08
C LYS A 84 9.18 9.36 10.75
N LEU A 85 8.08 8.82 11.27
CA LEU A 85 7.06 9.62 11.96
C LEU A 85 7.62 10.25 13.24
N ILE A 86 8.41 9.51 14.02
CA ILE A 86 9.08 10.03 15.23
C ILE A 86 10.06 11.15 14.84
N GLU A 87 10.88 10.95 13.81
CA GLU A 87 11.82 11.97 13.30
C GLU A 87 11.09 13.25 12.88
N GLN A 88 9.97 13.13 12.17
CA GLN A 88 9.20 14.28 11.68
C GLN A 88 8.42 15.02 12.76
N ARG A 89 7.99 14.32 13.81
CA ARG A 89 7.08 14.87 14.83
C ARG A 89 7.76 15.16 16.17
N GLY A 90 8.97 14.63 16.39
CA GLY A 90 9.71 14.80 17.63
C GLY A 90 9.09 14.10 18.85
N VAL A 91 8.09 13.24 18.65
CA VAL A 91 7.36 12.54 19.72
C VAL A 91 7.24 11.05 19.42
N ALA A 92 7.11 10.25 20.49
CA ALA A 92 6.87 8.82 20.35
C ALA A 92 5.51 8.57 19.68
N ILE A 93 5.52 7.81 18.59
CA ILE A 93 4.32 7.44 17.82
C ILE A 93 4.27 5.92 17.75
N ASP A 94 3.10 5.37 18.07
CA ASP A 94 2.82 3.96 17.86
C ASP A 94 2.23 3.74 16.49
N VAL A 95 2.72 2.68 15.83
CA VAL A 95 2.33 2.28 14.49
C VAL A 95 2.02 0.79 14.53
N ALA A 96 0.89 0.38 13.97
CA ALA A 96 0.48 -1.00 13.89
C ALA A 96 0.19 -1.41 12.44
N VAL A 97 0.60 -2.62 12.06
CA VAL A 97 0.08 -3.27 10.86
C VAL A 97 -1.32 -3.77 11.20
N THR A 98 -2.33 -3.21 10.54
CA THR A 98 -3.74 -3.58 10.81
C THR A 98 -4.33 -4.47 9.73
N ASN A 99 -3.76 -4.44 8.52
CA ASN A 99 -4.09 -5.33 7.42
C ASN A 99 -2.90 -5.40 6.45
N TYR A 100 -2.86 -6.44 5.63
CA TYR A 100 -1.82 -6.63 4.62
C TYR A 100 -2.31 -7.58 3.54
N GLY A 101 -1.61 -7.69 2.42
CA GLY A 101 -1.94 -8.69 1.40
C GLY A 101 -1.05 -8.54 0.18
N TYR A 102 -1.31 -9.33 -0.85
CA TYR A 102 -0.60 -9.21 -2.11
C TYR A 102 -1.52 -9.43 -3.31
N SER A 103 -1.14 -8.85 -4.45
CA SER A 103 -1.76 -9.10 -5.75
C SER A 103 -0.67 -9.09 -6.81
N GLY A 104 -0.48 -10.23 -7.49
CA GLY A 104 0.68 -10.44 -8.35
C GLY A 104 1.99 -10.26 -7.57
N SER A 105 2.86 -9.36 -8.04
CA SER A 105 4.11 -9.00 -7.36
C SER A 105 3.99 -7.77 -6.44
N THR A 106 2.78 -7.23 -6.29
CA THR A 106 2.53 -6.08 -5.41
C THR A 106 2.19 -6.56 -4.00
N VAL A 107 2.99 -6.12 -3.03
CA VAL A 107 2.72 -6.25 -1.60
C VAL A 107 2.00 -5.00 -1.12
N VAL A 108 0.98 -5.17 -0.28
CA VAL A 108 0.21 -4.08 0.30
C VAL A 108 0.21 -4.18 1.82
N CYS A 109 0.48 -3.07 2.50
CA CYS A 109 0.45 -2.95 3.94
C CYS A 109 -0.48 -1.81 4.36
N VAL A 110 -1.30 -2.04 5.38
CA VAL A 110 -2.16 -1.02 6.00
C VAL A 110 -1.60 -0.73 7.38
N LEU A 111 -1.05 0.46 7.54
CA LEU A 111 -0.52 0.95 8.81
C LEU A 111 -1.46 1.96 9.42
N LYS A 112 -1.73 1.83 10.71
CA LYS A 112 -2.39 2.88 11.51
C LYS A 112 -1.43 3.40 12.55
N TYR A 113 -1.50 4.71 12.79
CA TYR A 113 -0.66 5.36 13.78
C TYR A 113 -1.46 6.37 14.59
N MET A 114 -1.13 6.55 15.86
CA MET A 114 -1.77 7.54 16.73
C MET A 114 -0.89 8.77 16.92
N HIS A 115 -1.46 9.95 16.75
CA HIS A 115 -0.82 11.22 17.04
C HIS A 115 -1.84 12.22 17.59
N GLU A 116 -1.59 12.79 18.76
CA GLU A 116 -2.45 13.82 19.39
C GLU A 116 -3.94 13.42 19.45
N SER A 117 -4.22 12.17 19.82
CA SER A 117 -5.56 11.55 19.87
C SER A 117 -6.24 11.29 18.52
N ASN A 118 -5.57 11.57 17.40
CA ASN A 118 -6.04 11.23 16.06
C ASN A 118 -5.37 9.94 15.55
N VAL A 119 -6.14 9.09 14.89
CA VAL A 119 -5.64 7.90 14.20
C VAL A 119 -5.43 8.26 12.74
N GLY A 120 -4.18 8.25 12.29
CA GLY A 120 -3.81 8.35 10.88
C GLY A 120 -3.70 6.98 10.24
N THR A 121 -3.90 6.92 8.92
CA THR A 121 -3.79 5.71 8.10
C THR A 121 -2.82 5.91 6.96
N GLN A 122 -1.88 4.97 6.82
CA GLN A 122 -0.95 4.93 5.69
C GLN A 122 -1.03 3.56 5.02
N LEU A 123 -1.48 3.56 3.76
CA LEU A 123 -1.45 2.41 2.88
C LEU A 123 -0.13 2.44 2.10
N ILE A 124 0.56 1.30 2.06
CA ILE A 124 1.84 1.16 1.35
C ILE A 124 1.68 0.07 0.32
N TYR A 125 1.82 0.43 -0.95
CA TYR A 125 1.88 -0.52 -2.07
C TYR A 125 3.33 -0.59 -2.54
N ASN A 126 3.91 -1.78 -2.55
CA ASN A 126 5.30 -2.01 -2.93
C ASN A 126 5.39 -3.09 -4.00
N LYS A 127 6.17 -2.81 -5.05
CA LYS A 127 6.45 -3.76 -6.14
C LYS A 127 7.92 -3.68 -6.54
N LYS A 128 8.57 -4.84 -6.66
CA LYS A 128 9.88 -4.94 -7.31
C LYS A 128 9.67 -4.99 -8.83
N GLY A 129 10.12 -3.96 -9.52
CA GLY A 129 10.15 -3.90 -10.99
C GLY A 129 11.57 -4.10 -11.53
N ALA A 130 11.73 -3.94 -12.84
CA ALA A 130 13.02 -4.18 -13.50
C ALA A 130 14.09 -3.13 -13.14
N ALA A 131 13.69 -1.88 -12.94
CA ALA A 131 14.61 -0.78 -12.65
C ALA A 131 14.78 -0.48 -11.15
N GLY A 132 14.07 -1.18 -10.28
CA GLY A 132 14.14 -0.96 -8.83
C GLY A 132 12.86 -1.33 -8.08
N MET A 133 12.75 -0.79 -6.88
CA MET A 133 11.59 -0.90 -6.01
C MET A 133 10.67 0.30 -6.21
N TYR A 134 9.37 0.06 -6.39
CA TYR A 134 8.36 1.07 -6.60
C TYR A 134 7.40 1.08 -5.41
N MET A 135 7.25 2.24 -4.78
CA MET A 135 6.43 2.40 -3.58
C MET A 135 5.41 3.52 -3.78
N VAL A 136 4.12 3.19 -3.64
CA VAL A 136 3.06 4.18 -3.55
C VAL A 136 2.55 4.22 -2.12
N PHE A 137 2.55 5.41 -1.54
CA PHE A 137 2.02 5.70 -0.22
C PHE A 137 0.70 6.44 -0.39
N VAL A 138 -0.38 5.95 0.20
CA VAL A 138 -1.65 6.66 0.28
C VAL A 138 -1.91 6.98 1.75
N THR A 139 -2.00 8.26 2.09
CA THR A 139 -2.21 8.73 3.47
C THR A 139 -3.48 9.55 3.58
N ASP A 140 -4.02 9.65 4.79
CA ASP A 140 -4.97 10.71 5.16
C ASP A 140 -4.27 12.05 5.45
#